data_AF-A0A2J8UGD1-F1
#
_entry.id   AF-A0A2J8UGD1-F1
#
_cell.length_a   1.000
_cell.length_b   1.000
_cell.length_c   1.000
_cell.angle_alpha   90.00
_cell.angle_beta   90.00
_cell.angle_gamma   90.00
#
_symmetry.space_group_name_H-M   'P 1'
#
loop_
_entity.id
_entity.type
_entity.pdbx_description
1 polymer ?
#
loop_
_entity_poly.entity_id
_entity_poly.type
_entity_poly.pdbx_seq_one_letter_code
_entity_poly.pdbx_strand_id
1 'polypeptide(L)'
;RGGAGVAMAAWSILYARAVTTFLLLFLLRFLQAQTFSFPFQQPEKCDNNQYFDISALSCVPCGANQSQDARGTSCVCLPGFQMISNNGGPAIICKKCPENMKGVTEDGWNCISCPSGLTAEGKCHCPTGHILVERDVNGTLLSQATCELCDGNENSFMVANALGDRQGDYVS
;
A
#
# COMPACT_ATOMS: atom_id res chain seq x y z
N ARG A 1 49.97 -38.48 58.82
CA ARG A 1 48.88 -37.49 59.02
C ARG A 1 48.97 -36.49 57.87
N GLY A 2 48.23 -36.69 56.78
CA GLY A 2 48.40 -35.90 55.54
C GLY A 2 47.43 -36.21 54.38
N GLY A 3 46.66 -37.31 54.44
CA GLY A 3 45.76 -37.71 53.34
C GLY A 3 44.38 -37.02 53.30
N ALA A 4 43.87 -36.53 54.43
CA ALA A 4 42.52 -35.97 54.49
C ALA A 4 42.41 -34.58 53.83
N GLY A 5 43.44 -33.74 53.95
CA GLY A 5 43.43 -32.38 53.36
C GLY A 5 43.52 -32.38 51.83
N VAL A 6 44.25 -33.33 51.25
CA VAL A 6 44.44 -33.45 49.80
C VAL A 6 43.17 -34.00 49.13
N ALA A 7 42.49 -34.96 49.75
CA ALA A 7 41.23 -35.51 49.25
C ALA A 7 40.08 -34.47 49.28
N MET A 8 39.99 -33.67 50.35
CA MET A 8 38.98 -32.60 50.47
C MET A 8 39.22 -31.48 49.45
N ALA A 9 40.48 -31.06 49.25
CA ALA A 9 40.83 -30.08 48.23
C ALA A 9 40.51 -30.59 46.80
N ALA A 10 40.81 -31.87 46.52
CA ALA A 10 40.46 -32.49 45.24
C ALA A 10 38.94 -32.51 45.01
N TRP A 11 38.15 -32.83 46.03
CA TRP A 11 36.69 -32.84 45.93
C TRP A 11 36.12 -31.44 45.70
N SER A 12 36.65 -30.42 46.39
CA SER A 12 36.26 -29.02 46.18
C SER A 12 36.60 -28.51 44.78
N ILE A 13 37.75 -28.91 44.22
CA ILE A 13 38.15 -28.56 42.85
C ILE A 13 37.22 -29.24 41.82
N LEU A 14 36.85 -30.50 42.05
CA LEU A 14 35.93 -31.24 41.19
C LEU A 14 34.52 -30.64 41.21
N TYR A 15 34.02 -30.24 42.39
CA TYR A 15 32.74 -29.53 42.53
C TYR A 15 32.76 -28.16 41.83
N ALA A 16 33.83 -27.37 42.01
CA ALA A 16 33.97 -26.08 41.34
C ALA A 16 34.00 -26.23 39.81
N ARG A 17 34.66 -27.28 39.30
CA ARG A 17 34.64 -27.61 37.85
C ARG A 17 33.27 -28.07 37.37
N ALA A 18 32.57 -28.91 38.13
CA ALA A 18 31.22 -29.32 37.79
C ALA A 18 30.26 -28.11 37.74
N VAL A 19 30.31 -27.23 38.74
CA VAL A 19 29.47 -26.02 38.79
C VAL A 19 29.79 -25.06 37.65
N THR A 20 31.07 -24.81 37.36
CA THR A 20 31.46 -23.94 36.23
C THR A 20 31.06 -24.52 34.88
N THR A 21 31.21 -25.84 34.67
CA THR A 21 30.74 -26.48 33.43
C THR A 21 29.22 -26.42 33.29
N PHE A 22 28.47 -26.62 34.38
CA PHE A 22 27.02 -26.50 34.37
C PHE A 22 26.56 -25.06 34.09
N LEU A 23 27.22 -24.06 34.69
CA LEU A 23 26.95 -22.65 34.46
C LEU A 23 27.23 -22.25 33.00
N LEU A 24 28.34 -22.72 32.42
CA LEU A 24 28.69 -22.49 31.01
C LEU A 24 27.68 -23.13 30.05
N LEU A 25 27.24 -24.37 30.33
CA LEU A 25 26.20 -25.05 29.54
C LEU A 25 24.84 -24.36 29.65
N PHE A 26 24.50 -23.84 30.84
CA PHE A 26 23.29 -23.06 31.05
C PHE A 26 23.36 -21.75 30.24
N LEU A 27 24.45 -20.99 30.36
CA LEU A 27 24.67 -19.75 29.59
C LEU A 27 24.61 -19.98 28.06
N LEU A 28 25.19 -21.07 27.55
CA LEU A 28 25.09 -21.43 26.12
C LEU A 28 23.65 -21.61 25.65
N ARG A 29 22.74 -22.10 26.51
CA ARG A 29 21.32 -22.24 26.20
C ARG A 29 20.59 -20.89 26.14
N PHE A 30 21.00 -19.92 26.96
CA PHE A 30 20.45 -18.56 26.95
C PHE A 30 20.97 -17.72 25.77
N LEU A 31 22.11 -18.08 25.18
CA LEU A 31 22.66 -17.42 24.00
C LEU A 31 22.04 -17.90 22.66
N GLN A 32 20.92 -18.62 22.67
CA GLN A 32 20.19 -18.88 21.42
C GLN A 32 19.59 -17.58 20.87
N ALA A 33 20.35 -16.89 20.03
CA ALA A 33 19.82 -15.83 19.18
C ALA A 33 18.89 -16.45 18.13
N GLN A 34 17.62 -16.07 18.13
CA GLN A 34 16.71 -16.41 17.04
C GLN A 34 17.07 -15.53 15.84
N THR A 35 17.71 -16.10 14.83
CA THR A 35 17.94 -15.44 13.55
C THR A 35 16.66 -15.52 12.73
N PHE A 36 15.85 -14.46 12.75
CA PHE A 36 14.76 -14.30 11.79
C PHE A 36 15.34 -13.75 10.48
N SER A 37 15.33 -14.55 9.43
CA SER A 37 15.59 -14.08 8.06
C SER A 37 14.24 -13.84 7.38
N PHE A 38 13.91 -12.58 7.08
CA PHE A 38 12.82 -12.28 6.17
C PHE A 38 13.35 -12.44 4.73
N PRO A 39 12.78 -13.33 3.90
CA PRO A 39 13.15 -13.40 2.51
C PRO A 39 12.66 -12.11 1.85
N PHE A 40 13.55 -11.13 1.71
CA PHE A 40 13.27 -9.89 1.01
C PHE A 40 12.88 -10.21 -0.43
N GLN A 41 11.64 -9.90 -0.80
CA GLN A 41 11.21 -9.92 -2.18
C GLN A 41 11.40 -8.53 -2.76
N GLN A 42 11.84 -8.46 -4.02
CA GLN A 42 11.95 -7.20 -4.73
C GLN A 42 10.57 -6.81 -5.27
N PRO A 43 10.16 -5.52 -5.19
CA PRO A 43 8.85 -5.08 -5.69
C PRO A 43 8.59 -5.48 -7.15
N GLU A 44 9.64 -5.49 -7.98
CA GLU A 44 9.57 -5.82 -9.41
C GLU A 44 9.27 -7.30 -9.67
N LYS A 45 9.33 -8.15 -8.63
CA LYS A 45 9.04 -9.59 -8.72
C LYS A 45 7.60 -9.93 -8.33
N CYS A 46 6.80 -8.96 -7.88
CA CYS A 46 5.40 -9.20 -7.60
C CYS A 46 4.60 -9.36 -8.90
N ASP A 47 3.67 -10.32 -8.92
CA ASP A 47 2.75 -10.50 -10.03
C ASP A 47 1.75 -9.32 -10.11
N ASN A 48 1.12 -9.11 -11.27
CA ASN A 48 0.14 -8.02 -11.48
C ASN A 48 -1.11 -8.09 -10.56
N ASN A 49 -1.33 -9.21 -9.88
CA ASN A 49 -2.41 -9.42 -8.91
C ASN A 49 -1.91 -9.35 -7.45
N GLN A 50 -0.67 -8.94 -7.23
CA GLN A 50 -0.04 -8.76 -5.93
C GLN A 50 0.44 -7.31 -5.80
N TYR A 51 0.56 -6.84 -4.57
CA TYR A 51 1.25 -5.59 -4.28
C TYR A 51 2.42 -5.85 -3.33
N PHE A 52 3.41 -4.98 -3.36
CA PHE A 52 4.54 -5.05 -2.44
C PHE A 52 4.17 -4.39 -1.10
N ASP A 53 4.06 -5.18 -0.04
CA ASP A 53 3.84 -4.67 1.31
C ASP A 53 5.19 -4.33 1.94
N ILE A 54 5.48 -3.03 2.03
CA ILE A 54 6.72 -2.50 2.61
C ILE A 54 6.90 -2.86 4.10
N SER A 55 5.83 -3.14 4.83
CA SER A 55 5.88 -3.49 6.25
C SER A 55 6.25 -4.97 6.43
N ALA A 56 5.78 -5.83 5.52
CA ALA A 56 6.09 -7.25 5.49
C ALA A 56 7.33 -7.60 4.65
N LEU A 57 7.80 -6.66 3.82
CA LEU A 57 8.87 -6.83 2.84
C LEU A 57 8.62 -7.98 1.86
N SER A 58 7.35 -8.17 1.46
CA SER A 58 6.88 -9.29 0.64
C SER A 58 5.73 -8.91 -0.29
N CYS A 59 5.49 -9.74 -1.32
CA CYS A 59 4.35 -9.61 -2.21
C CYS A 59 3.09 -10.22 -1.57
N VAL A 60 2.02 -9.44 -1.48
CA VAL A 60 0.73 -9.83 -0.91
C VAL A 60 -0.33 -9.83 -2.01
N PRO A 61 -1.15 -10.88 -2.15
CA PRO A 61 -2.20 -10.92 -3.18
C PRO A 61 -3.28 -9.86 -2.92
N CYS A 62 -3.71 -9.20 -4.00
CA CYS A 62 -4.87 -8.34 -3.99
C CYS A 62 -6.17 -9.13 -3.80
N GLY A 63 -7.21 -8.45 -3.31
CA GLY A 63 -8.52 -9.05 -3.06
C GLY A 63 -9.31 -9.32 -4.34
N ALA A 64 -10.55 -9.78 -4.18
CA ALA A 64 -11.44 -10.03 -5.31
C ALA A 64 -11.78 -8.73 -6.05
N ASN A 65 -11.74 -8.80 -7.40
CA ASN A 65 -11.98 -7.67 -8.30
C ASN A 65 -11.00 -6.50 -8.11
N GLN A 66 -9.75 -6.82 -7.77
CA GLN A 66 -8.66 -5.85 -7.63
C GLN A 66 -7.47 -6.24 -8.50
N SER A 67 -6.64 -5.26 -8.79
CA SER A 67 -5.31 -5.44 -9.37
C SER A 67 -4.32 -4.53 -8.67
N GLN A 68 -3.04 -4.76 -8.93
CA GLN A 68 -1.97 -3.87 -8.49
C GLN A 68 -2.12 -2.46 -9.11
N ASP A 69 -1.71 -1.43 -8.38
CA ASP A 69 -1.59 -0.07 -8.90
C ASP A 69 -0.38 0.08 -9.83
N ALA A 70 -0.30 1.21 -10.56
CA ALA A 70 0.79 1.46 -11.49
C ALA A 70 2.19 1.48 -10.83
N ARG A 71 2.27 1.71 -9.52
CA ARG A 71 3.52 1.75 -8.76
C ARG A 71 3.91 0.41 -8.15
N GLY A 72 3.01 -0.55 -8.14
CA GLY A 72 3.26 -1.86 -7.57
C GLY A 72 3.04 -1.99 -6.07
N THR A 73 2.56 -0.96 -5.40
CA THR A 73 2.62 -0.79 -3.94
C THR A 73 1.26 -0.82 -3.25
N SER A 74 0.18 -0.84 -4.02
CA SER A 74 -1.17 -0.93 -3.49
C SER A 74 -2.08 -1.71 -4.42
N CYS A 75 -3.24 -2.13 -3.89
CA CYS A 75 -4.31 -2.70 -4.69
C CYS A 75 -5.32 -1.61 -5.04
N VAL A 76 -5.87 -1.69 -6.25
CA VAL A 76 -6.95 -0.83 -6.75
C VAL A 76 -8.05 -1.69 -7.35
N CYS A 77 -9.26 -1.16 -7.45
CA CYS A 77 -10.35 -1.86 -8.10
C CYS A 77 -10.07 -2.05 -9.60
N LEU A 78 -10.51 -3.18 -10.16
CA LEU A 78 -10.44 -3.41 -11.61
C LEU A 78 -11.26 -2.37 -12.39
N PRO A 79 -10.95 -2.14 -13.68
CA PRO A 79 -11.73 -1.26 -14.54
C PRO A 79 -13.24 -1.57 -14.51
N GLY A 80 -14.06 -0.53 -14.31
CA GLY A 80 -15.51 -0.65 -14.20
C GLY A 80 -16.01 -1.15 -12.84
N PHE A 81 -15.17 -1.21 -11.81
CA PHE A 81 -15.56 -1.47 -10.42
C PHE A 81 -15.33 -0.23 -9.57
N GLN A 82 -16.36 0.23 -8.86
CA GLN A 82 -16.24 1.28 -7.87
C GLN A 82 -15.77 0.70 -6.53
N MET A 83 -15.06 1.54 -5.78
CA MET A 83 -14.68 1.30 -4.40
C MET A 83 -15.88 1.52 -3.48
N ILE A 84 -16.17 0.55 -2.61
CA ILE A 84 -17.24 0.62 -1.61
C ILE A 84 -16.67 0.86 -0.20
N SER A 85 -15.44 0.39 0.03
CA SER A 85 -14.74 0.55 1.29
C SER A 85 -13.24 0.48 1.05
N ASN A 86 -12.48 1.27 1.80
CA ASN A 86 -11.03 1.25 1.81
C ASN A 86 -10.53 1.02 3.25
N ASN A 87 -10.07 -0.20 3.53
CA ASN A 87 -9.45 -0.55 4.81
C ASN A 87 -7.92 -0.72 4.67
N GLY A 88 -7.34 -0.26 3.55
CA GLY A 88 -5.94 -0.46 3.21
C GLY A 88 -5.60 -1.86 2.70
N GLY A 89 -4.44 -1.97 2.05
CA GLY A 89 -3.91 -3.24 1.52
C GLY A 89 -4.93 -4.01 0.66
N PRO A 90 -5.09 -5.33 0.86
CA PRO A 90 -6.04 -6.15 0.12
C PRO A 90 -7.49 -6.04 0.64
N ALA A 91 -7.71 -5.31 1.75
CA ALA A 91 -9.01 -5.17 2.40
C ALA A 91 -9.88 -4.04 1.81
N ILE A 92 -9.54 -3.59 0.61
CA ILE A 92 -10.41 -2.77 -0.23
C ILE A 92 -11.59 -3.62 -0.71
N ILE A 93 -12.79 -3.05 -0.81
CA ILE A 93 -13.97 -3.75 -1.31
C ILE A 93 -14.44 -3.08 -2.59
N CYS A 94 -14.50 -3.84 -3.67
CA CYS A 94 -14.86 -3.36 -5.00
C CYS A 94 -16.20 -3.96 -5.47
N LYS A 95 -17.02 -3.15 -6.12
CA LYS A 95 -18.31 -3.55 -6.68
C LYS A 95 -18.41 -3.15 -8.14
N LYS A 96 -18.86 -4.08 -8.99
CA LYS A 96 -19.05 -3.82 -10.42
C LYS A 96 -20.08 -2.71 -10.63
N CYS A 97 -19.75 -1.77 -11.51
CA CYS A 97 -20.68 -0.74 -11.92
C CYS A 97 -21.84 -1.31 -12.76
N PRO A 98 -23.03 -0.70 -12.69
CA PRO A 98 -24.17 -1.08 -13.52
C PRO A 98 -23.85 -0.97 -15.02
N GLU A 99 -24.48 -1.82 -15.84
CA GLU A 99 -24.22 -1.82 -17.30
C GLU A 99 -24.63 -0.51 -18.00
N ASN A 100 -25.54 0.28 -17.41
CA ASN A 100 -25.93 1.60 -17.91
C ASN A 100 -24.99 2.74 -17.44
N MET A 101 -24.12 2.49 -16.46
CA MET A 101 -23.23 3.47 -15.85
C MET A 101 -21.86 2.83 -15.67
N LYS A 102 -21.17 2.58 -16.78
CA LYS A 102 -19.91 1.82 -16.79
C LYS A 102 -18.69 2.61 -16.32
N GLY A 103 -18.81 3.94 -16.26
CA GLY A 103 -17.73 4.80 -15.80
C GLY A 103 -17.58 4.75 -14.30
N VAL A 104 -16.33 4.79 -13.85
CA VAL A 104 -15.97 5.05 -12.46
C VAL A 104 -15.45 6.48 -12.38
N THR A 105 -15.83 7.20 -11.32
CA THR A 105 -15.33 8.55 -11.05
C THR A 105 -13.82 8.58 -10.89
N GLU A 106 -13.19 9.73 -11.07
CA GLU A 106 -11.74 9.89 -10.96
C GLU A 106 -11.20 9.45 -9.59
N ASP A 107 -11.98 9.70 -8.53
CA ASP A 107 -11.70 9.29 -7.15
C ASP A 107 -11.89 7.77 -6.90
N GLY A 108 -12.51 7.05 -7.84
CA GLY A 108 -12.75 5.60 -7.76
C GLY A 108 -13.98 5.18 -6.96
N TRP A 109 -14.74 6.09 -6.36
CA TRP A 109 -15.76 5.75 -5.36
C TRP A 109 -17.17 5.57 -5.92
N ASN A 110 -17.48 6.17 -7.07
CA ASN A 110 -18.83 6.17 -7.60
C ASN A 110 -18.87 5.72 -9.07
N CYS A 111 -19.97 5.08 -9.45
CA CYS A 111 -20.28 4.82 -10.86
C CYS A 111 -21.02 6.02 -11.47
N ILE A 112 -20.69 6.37 -12.70
CA ILE A 112 -21.26 7.52 -13.43
C ILE A 112 -21.41 7.20 -14.92
N SER A 113 -22.34 7.88 -15.59
CA SER A 113 -22.48 7.81 -17.05
C SER A 113 -21.46 8.72 -17.72
N CYS A 114 -20.78 8.26 -18.77
CA CYS A 114 -19.77 9.08 -19.49
C CYS A 114 -20.30 9.58 -20.84
N PRO A 115 -20.02 10.83 -21.23
CA PRO A 115 -20.50 11.40 -22.49
C PRO A 115 -19.70 10.94 -23.72
N SER A 116 -18.38 10.76 -23.58
CA SER A 116 -17.48 10.48 -24.70
C SER A 116 -16.83 9.09 -24.63
N GLY A 117 -17.40 8.19 -23.83
CA GLY A 117 -16.87 6.84 -23.61
C GLY A 117 -15.91 6.73 -22.42
N LEU A 118 -15.15 5.64 -22.40
CA LEU A 118 -14.31 5.23 -21.27
C LEU A 118 -12.85 5.08 -21.68
N THR A 119 -11.94 5.32 -20.74
CA THR A 119 -10.54 4.91 -20.83
C THR A 119 -10.39 3.40 -20.59
N ALA A 120 -9.17 2.86 -20.82
CA ALA A 120 -8.88 1.45 -20.55
C ALA A 120 -9.00 1.09 -19.05
N GLU A 121 -8.82 2.09 -18.18
CA GLU A 121 -8.97 2.00 -16.73
C GLU A 121 -10.44 2.06 -16.28
N GLY A 122 -11.37 2.27 -17.21
CA GLY A 122 -12.81 2.37 -16.92
C GLY A 122 -13.24 3.73 -16.37
N LYS A 123 -12.45 4.78 -16.58
CA LYS A 123 -12.78 6.17 -16.21
C LYS A 123 -13.43 6.91 -17.38
N CYS A 124 -14.16 7.99 -17.10
CA CYS A 124 -14.71 8.83 -18.18
C CYS A 124 -13.59 9.54 -18.95
N HIS A 125 -13.73 9.59 -20.27
CA HIS A 125 -12.81 10.33 -21.14
C HIS A 125 -13.46 11.60 -21.68
N CYS A 126 -12.70 12.70 -21.76
CA CYS A 126 -13.09 13.93 -22.43
C CYS A 126 -12.13 14.26 -23.58
N PRO A 127 -12.64 14.87 -24.67
CA PRO A 127 -11.81 15.30 -25.79
C PRO A 127 -10.81 16.39 -25.37
N THR A 128 -9.74 16.53 -26.15
CA THR A 128 -8.71 17.55 -25.90
C THR A 128 -9.31 18.95 -25.76
N GLY A 129 -8.81 19.73 -24.81
CA GLY A 129 -9.31 21.08 -24.50
C GLY A 129 -10.55 21.12 -23.61
N HIS A 130 -11.09 19.96 -23.21
CA HIS A 130 -12.19 19.88 -22.27
C HIS A 130 -11.73 19.30 -20.93
N ILE A 131 -12.35 19.76 -19.85
CA ILE A 131 -12.19 19.24 -18.49
C ILE A 131 -13.36 18.33 -18.13
N LEU A 132 -13.07 17.22 -17.45
CA LEU A 132 -14.06 16.29 -16.94
C LEU A 132 -14.67 16.83 -15.64
N VAL A 133 -16.00 16.88 -15.58
CA VAL A 133 -16.76 17.32 -14.41
C VAL A 133 -17.74 16.21 -14.02
N GLU A 134 -17.57 15.68 -12.80
CA GLU A 134 -18.35 14.54 -12.28
C GLU A 134 -19.27 14.95 -11.13
N ARG A 135 -19.01 16.12 -10.53
CA ARG A 135 -19.74 16.66 -9.38
C ARG A 135 -20.11 18.11 -9.64
N ASP A 136 -21.22 18.55 -9.06
CA ASP A 136 -21.63 19.95 -9.09
C ASP A 136 -20.81 20.81 -8.10
N VAL A 137 -21.07 22.13 -8.10
CA VAL A 137 -20.41 23.09 -7.21
C VAL A 137 -20.66 22.86 -5.71
N ASN A 138 -21.66 22.03 -5.36
CA ASN A 138 -21.95 21.64 -3.98
C ASN A 138 -21.29 20.30 -3.62
N GLY A 139 -20.58 19.66 -4.56
CA GLY A 139 -19.97 18.34 -4.40
C GLY A 139 -20.91 17.16 -4.67
N THR A 140 -22.13 17.41 -5.14
CA THR A 140 -23.11 16.37 -5.45
C THR A 140 -22.71 15.65 -6.73
N LEU A 141 -22.74 14.31 -6.70
CA LEU A 141 -22.46 13.50 -7.89
C LEU A 141 -23.51 13.73 -8.98
N LEU A 142 -23.03 13.98 -10.20
CA LEU A 142 -23.88 14.08 -11.39
C LEU A 142 -24.32 12.69 -11.87
N SER A 143 -25.50 12.60 -12.49
CA SER A 143 -25.97 11.34 -13.11
C SER A 143 -25.19 10.96 -14.38
N GLN A 144 -24.67 11.97 -15.06
CA GLN A 144 -23.78 11.85 -16.21
C GLN A 144 -22.69 12.92 -16.08
N ALA A 145 -21.44 12.53 -16.30
CA ALA A 145 -20.31 13.46 -16.31
C ALA A 145 -20.42 14.41 -17.50
N THR A 146 -19.94 15.64 -17.33
CA THR A 146 -19.87 16.64 -18.39
C THR A 146 -18.42 16.89 -18.79
N CYS A 147 -18.22 17.23 -20.06
CA CYS A 147 -16.94 17.70 -20.56
C CYS A 147 -17.08 19.19 -20.88
N GLU A 148 -16.43 20.04 -20.09
CA GLU A 148 -16.54 21.49 -20.22
C GLU A 148 -15.33 22.06 -20.95
N LEU A 149 -15.54 22.96 -21.90
CA LEU A 149 -14.45 23.58 -22.64
C LEU A 149 -13.69 24.56 -21.73
N CYS A 150 -12.37 24.44 -21.68
CA CYS A 150 -11.53 25.43 -21.02
C CYS A 150 -11.35 26.64 -21.96
N ASP A 151 -12.27 27.61 -21.92
CA ASP A 151 -12.21 28.81 -22.80
C ASP A 151 -11.26 29.92 -22.30
N GLY A 152 -10.68 29.75 -21.10
CA GLY A 152 -9.75 30.72 -20.49
C GLY A 152 -10.39 32.04 -20.07
N ASN A 153 -11.72 32.16 -20.09
CA ASN A 153 -12.48 33.37 -19.82
C ASN A 153 -12.90 33.48 -18.34
N GLU A 154 -12.89 32.36 -17.62
CA GLU A 154 -13.09 32.29 -16.17
C GLU A 154 -11.74 32.32 -15.44
N ASN A 155 -11.71 32.90 -14.22
CA ASN A 155 -10.53 33.05 -13.37
C ASN A 155 -9.90 31.68 -13.06
N SER A 156 -9.04 31.17 -13.94
CA SER A 156 -8.32 29.94 -13.65
C SER A 156 -7.41 30.21 -12.45
N PHE A 157 -7.46 29.34 -11.44
CA PHE A 157 -6.48 29.35 -10.34
C PHE A 157 -5.02 29.13 -10.83
N MET A 158 -4.85 28.92 -12.15
CA MET A 158 -3.59 28.78 -12.86
C MET A 158 -3.15 30.07 -13.58
N VAL A 159 -3.92 31.18 -13.51
CA VAL A 159 -3.47 32.48 -14.03
C VAL A 159 -2.33 32.98 -13.15
N ALA A 160 -1.13 33.08 -13.74
CA ALA A 160 -0.02 33.72 -13.06
C ALA A 160 -0.41 35.16 -12.71
N ASN A 161 -0.23 35.56 -11.44
CA ASN A 161 -0.42 36.95 -11.04
C ASN A 161 0.54 37.85 -11.85
N ALA A 162 0.33 39.18 -11.84
CA ALA A 162 1.16 40.16 -12.57
C ALA A 162 2.68 40.11 -12.26
N LEU A 163 3.09 39.28 -11.30
CA LEU A 163 4.47 39.01 -10.90
C LEU A 163 5.02 37.65 -11.41
N GLY A 164 4.23 36.84 -12.12
CA GLY A 164 4.66 35.59 -12.74
C GLY A 164 4.58 34.33 -11.87
N ASP A 165 4.09 34.42 -10.63
CA ASP A 165 3.98 33.27 -9.73
C ASP A 165 2.77 32.39 -10.06
N ARG A 166 3.04 31.09 -10.25
CA ARG A 166 2.03 30.03 -10.41
C ARG A 166 1.88 29.28 -9.08
N GLN A 167 0.75 29.43 -8.40
CA GLN A 167 0.42 28.61 -7.25
C GLN A 167 -0.10 27.24 -7.74
N GLY A 168 0.81 26.40 -8.22
CA GLY A 168 0.51 25.00 -8.47
C GLY A 168 0.53 24.24 -7.15
N ASP A 169 -0.65 23.98 -6.57
CA ASP A 169 -0.76 22.98 -5.51
C ASP A 169 -0.44 21.61 -6.11
N TYR A 170 0.75 21.11 -5.80
CA TYR A 170 1.10 19.70 -5.96
C TYR A 170 0.18 18.89 -5.04
N VAL A 171 -0.88 18.32 -5.60
CA VAL A 171 -1.61 17.25 -4.90
C VAL A 171 -0.85 15.96 -5.19
N SER A 172 -0.11 15.51 -4.18
CA SER A 172 0.62 14.24 -4.14
C SER A 172 -0.29 13.07 -3.82
#